data_AF-A0A961TH45-F1
#
_entry.id   AF-A0A961TH45-F1
#
_cell.length_a   1.000
_cell.length_b   1.000
_cell.length_c   1.000
_cell.angle_alpha   90.00
_cell.angle_beta   90.00
_cell.angle_gamma   90.00
#
_symmetry.space_group_name_H-M   'P 1'
#
loop_
_entity.id
_entity.type
_entity.pdbx_description
1 polymer ?
#
loop_
_entity_poly.entity_id
_entity_poly.type
_entity_poly.pdbx_seq_one_letter_code
_entity_poly.pdbx_strand_id
1 'polypeptide(L)'
;LTTILEKSLGAAAKGGTTPLTGVYKYGEPVTAKGFTFMDSPGYDPASVTGQIASGCNLIVFTTGRGSAFGSKPSPCIKIATNTEMYERMSEDMDVNAGAMLSHGISLDAMGREIYDLFLRVASGEQSKSEAQGLGDYEFVPWQIGATM
;
A
#
# COMPACT_ATOMS: atom_id res chain seq x y z
N LEU A 1 -0.25 -14.79 18.93
CA LEU A 1 0.00 -14.68 17.49
C LEU A 1 -0.68 -15.84 16.82
N THR A 2 -1.65 -15.46 16.00
CA THR A 2 -2.52 -16.26 15.16
C THR A 2 -1.72 -16.83 13.97
N THR A 3 -2.19 -17.92 13.40
CA THR A 3 -1.54 -18.78 12.39
C THR A 3 -1.17 -18.05 11.09
N ILE A 4 -0.32 -18.68 10.25
CA ILE A 4 -0.06 -18.18 8.88
C ILE A 4 -1.36 -17.99 8.11
N LEU A 5 -2.33 -18.89 8.31
CA LEU A 5 -3.65 -18.79 7.69
C LEU A 5 -4.35 -17.48 8.08
N GLU A 6 -4.43 -17.17 9.38
CA GLU A 6 -5.11 -15.96 9.86
C GLU A 6 -4.44 -14.68 9.34
N LYS A 7 -3.11 -14.67 9.24
CA LYS A 7 -2.38 -13.53 8.63
C LYS A 7 -2.66 -13.39 7.14
N SER A 8 -2.71 -14.51 6.40
CA SER A 8 -2.99 -14.51 4.96
C SER A 8 -4.41 -14.04 4.65
N LEU A 9 -5.39 -14.39 5.49
CA LEU A 9 -6.77 -13.91 5.34
C LEU A 9 -6.87 -12.38 5.45
N GLY A 10 -6.17 -11.79 6.41
CA GLY A 10 -6.09 -10.32 6.53
C GLY A 10 -5.41 -9.67 5.33
N ALA A 11 -4.39 -10.32 4.76
CA ALA A 11 -3.73 -9.82 3.55
C ALA A 11 -4.66 -9.86 2.33
N ALA A 12 -5.42 -10.94 2.15
CA ALA A 12 -6.36 -11.15 1.05
C ALA A 12 -7.56 -10.19 1.09
N ALA A 13 -7.98 -9.76 2.29
CA ALA A 13 -9.10 -8.82 2.46
C ALA A 13 -8.92 -7.50 1.68
N LYS A 14 -7.68 -7.08 1.38
CA LYS A 14 -7.39 -5.89 0.57
C LYS A 14 -7.85 -6.00 -0.88
N GLY A 15 -8.04 -7.22 -1.41
CA GLY A 15 -8.60 -7.44 -2.74
C GLY A 15 -10.10 -7.11 -2.83
N GLY A 16 -10.77 -6.86 -1.70
CA GLY A 16 -12.20 -6.61 -1.64
C GLY A 16 -13.00 -7.82 -2.11
N THR A 17 -14.12 -7.55 -2.78
CA THR A 17 -15.08 -8.57 -3.25
C THR A 17 -15.23 -8.63 -4.77
N THR A 18 -14.43 -7.83 -5.50
CA THR A 18 -14.47 -7.78 -6.97
C THR A 18 -13.81 -9.04 -7.57
N PRO A 19 -14.33 -9.61 -8.67
CA PRO A 19 -13.69 -10.75 -9.33
C PRO A 19 -12.25 -10.45 -9.77
N LEU A 20 -11.35 -11.42 -9.62
CA LEU A 20 -9.99 -11.38 -10.14
C LEU A 20 -10.02 -11.44 -11.67
N THR A 21 -9.49 -10.41 -12.33
CA THR A 21 -9.54 -10.26 -13.79
C THR A 21 -8.19 -10.53 -14.49
N GLY A 22 -7.10 -10.67 -13.74
CA GLY A 22 -5.79 -11.00 -14.30
C GLY A 22 -4.75 -11.38 -13.25
N VAL A 23 -3.80 -12.22 -13.64
CA VAL A 23 -2.64 -12.62 -12.84
C VAL A 23 -1.38 -12.34 -13.66
N TYR A 24 -0.45 -11.62 -13.08
CA TYR A 24 0.75 -11.11 -13.74
C TYR A 24 2.00 -11.60 -13.02
N LYS A 25 3.07 -11.86 -13.78
CA LYS A 25 4.40 -12.07 -13.21
C LYS A 25 4.98 -10.74 -12.74
N TYR A 26 6.00 -10.80 -11.90
CA TYR A 26 6.72 -9.63 -11.43
C TYR A 26 7.19 -8.72 -12.58
N GLY A 27 6.75 -7.47 -12.58
CA GLY A 27 7.13 -6.47 -13.60
C GLY A 27 6.44 -6.63 -14.96
N GLU A 28 5.51 -7.58 -15.11
CA GLU A 28 4.77 -7.77 -16.36
C GLU A 28 3.74 -6.65 -16.56
N PRO A 29 3.70 -5.96 -17.73
CA PRO A 29 2.75 -4.88 -17.96
C PRO A 29 1.29 -5.28 -17.72
N VAL A 30 0.60 -4.55 -16.84
CA VAL A 30 -0.81 -4.82 -16.55
C VAL A 30 -1.69 -4.28 -17.68
N THR A 31 -2.47 -5.17 -18.29
CA THR A 31 -3.33 -4.87 -19.46
C THR A 31 -4.83 -4.98 -19.16
N ALA A 32 -5.21 -5.82 -18.19
CA ALA A 32 -6.59 -5.98 -17.77
C ALA A 32 -7.07 -4.80 -16.92
N LYS A 33 -8.39 -4.57 -16.89
CA LYS A 33 -9.05 -3.63 -15.97
C LYS A 33 -9.72 -4.39 -14.84
N GLY A 34 -9.90 -3.74 -13.69
CA GLY A 34 -10.46 -4.36 -12.48
C GLY A 34 -9.39 -4.86 -11.51
N PHE A 35 -9.75 -5.82 -10.67
CA PHE A 35 -8.84 -6.39 -9.67
C PHE A 35 -7.86 -7.38 -10.33
N THR A 36 -6.58 -7.03 -10.34
CA THR A 36 -5.49 -7.87 -10.85
C THR A 36 -4.52 -8.23 -9.73
N PHE A 37 -3.88 -9.39 -9.83
CA PHE A 37 -2.90 -9.88 -8.85
C PHE A 37 -1.52 -10.01 -9.50
N MET A 38 -0.47 -9.62 -8.77
CA MET A 38 0.92 -9.82 -9.20
C MET A 38 1.62 -10.80 -8.26
N ASP A 39 2.20 -11.84 -8.85
CA ASP A 39 3.10 -12.75 -8.13
C ASP A 39 4.44 -12.04 -7.87
N SER A 40 4.66 -11.64 -6.62
CA SER A 40 5.78 -10.80 -6.19
C SER A 40 6.27 -11.21 -4.79
N PRO A 41 7.52 -10.89 -4.42
CA PRO A 41 8.03 -11.21 -3.08
C PRO A 41 7.29 -10.42 -1.98
N GLY A 42 7.31 -10.91 -0.75
CA GLY A 42 6.67 -10.23 0.39
C GLY A 42 7.48 -9.09 1.01
N TYR A 43 8.66 -8.76 0.47
CA TYR A 43 9.47 -7.63 0.94
C TYR A 43 8.99 -6.34 0.27
N ASP A 44 8.55 -5.37 1.08
CA ASP A 44 7.79 -4.20 0.63
C ASP A 44 8.42 -3.45 -0.56
N PRO A 45 9.71 -3.05 -0.51
CA PRO A 45 10.32 -2.27 -1.60
C PRO A 45 10.40 -3.08 -2.90
N ALA A 46 10.69 -4.38 -2.79
CA ALA A 46 10.72 -5.27 -3.93
C ALA A 46 9.34 -5.50 -4.54
N SER A 47 8.31 -5.76 -3.72
CA SER A 47 6.94 -5.96 -4.18
C SER A 47 6.41 -4.73 -4.92
N VAL A 48 6.54 -3.55 -4.30
CA VAL A 48 6.05 -2.29 -4.86
C VAL A 48 6.83 -1.91 -6.13
N THR A 49 8.13 -2.16 -6.19
CA THR A 49 8.94 -1.96 -7.41
C THR A 49 8.37 -2.73 -8.60
N GLY A 50 7.93 -3.97 -8.40
CA GLY A 50 7.29 -4.76 -9.46
C GLY A 50 5.97 -4.14 -9.93
N GLN A 51 5.16 -3.65 -9.00
CA GLN A 51 3.89 -2.97 -9.30
C GLN A 51 4.11 -1.69 -10.10
N ILE A 52 5.06 -0.85 -9.69
CA ILE A 52 5.45 0.36 -10.42
C ILE A 52 5.95 0.01 -11.82
N ALA A 53 6.86 -0.97 -11.93
CA ALA A 53 7.39 -1.42 -13.22
C ALA A 53 6.30 -1.93 -14.18
N SER A 54 5.18 -2.40 -13.62
CA SER A 54 4.03 -2.91 -14.38
C SER A 54 2.99 -1.84 -14.74
N GLY A 55 3.24 -0.57 -14.37
CA GLY A 55 2.38 0.58 -14.69
C GLY A 55 1.50 1.08 -13.53
N CYS A 56 1.83 0.75 -12.28
CA CYS A 56 1.17 1.35 -11.12
C CYS A 56 1.58 2.83 -10.99
N ASN A 57 0.60 3.72 -10.88
CA ASN A 57 0.85 5.16 -10.77
C ASN A 57 0.62 5.71 -9.35
N LEU A 58 -0.02 4.95 -8.47
CA LEU A 58 -0.38 5.34 -7.10
C LEU A 58 -0.40 4.12 -6.20
N ILE A 59 0.20 4.25 -5.02
CA ILE A 59 0.33 3.16 -4.05
C ILE A 59 -0.46 3.49 -2.80
N VAL A 60 -1.18 2.51 -2.26
CA VAL A 60 -1.80 2.56 -0.94
C VAL A 60 -1.12 1.54 -0.05
N PHE A 61 -0.40 2.01 0.97
CA PHE A 61 0.49 1.21 1.80
C PHE A 61 -0.01 1.16 3.25
N THR A 62 -0.53 0.01 3.68
CA THR A 62 -1.03 -0.17 5.05
C THR A 62 0.10 -0.63 5.97
N THR A 63 0.27 0.02 7.12
CA THR A 63 1.26 -0.39 8.12
C THR A 63 0.72 -0.32 9.55
N GLY A 64 1.02 -1.36 10.33
CA GLY A 64 0.77 -1.39 11.77
C GLY A 64 2.03 -1.21 12.62
N ARG A 65 3.19 -1.10 11.97
CA ARG A 65 4.51 -1.03 12.64
C ARG A 65 5.29 0.25 12.32
N GLY A 66 4.66 1.22 11.65
CA GLY A 66 5.31 2.50 11.34
C GLY A 66 6.38 2.38 10.26
N SER A 67 6.11 1.65 9.18
CA SER A 67 7.03 1.63 8.04
C SER A 67 7.08 3.02 7.41
N ALA A 68 8.29 3.59 7.31
CA ALA A 68 8.53 4.88 6.66
C ALA A 68 8.66 4.75 5.13
N PHE A 69 8.11 3.68 4.53
CA PHE A 69 8.15 3.46 3.09
C PHE A 69 7.64 4.70 2.33
N GLY A 70 8.34 5.06 1.26
CA GLY A 70 7.98 6.11 0.32
C GLY A 70 8.44 5.71 -1.07
N SER A 71 7.92 6.35 -2.11
CA SER A 71 8.28 6.02 -3.49
C SER A 71 8.29 7.28 -4.32
N LYS A 72 9.41 7.54 -5.01
CA LYS A 72 9.52 8.66 -5.95
C LYS A 72 8.86 8.39 -7.30
N PRO A 73 8.95 7.18 -7.89
CA PRO A 73 8.29 6.91 -9.18
C PRO A 73 6.76 6.95 -9.13
N SER A 74 6.16 6.69 -7.96
CA SER A 74 4.71 6.70 -7.78
C SER A 74 4.35 7.15 -6.38
N PRO A 75 3.47 8.16 -6.21
CA PRO A 75 3.02 8.61 -4.90
C PRO A 75 2.53 7.47 -4.01
N CYS A 76 2.89 7.53 -2.73
CA CYS A 76 2.55 6.50 -1.75
C CYS A 76 1.71 7.10 -0.63
N ILE A 77 0.46 6.62 -0.50
CA ILE A 77 -0.44 6.96 0.60
C ILE A 77 -0.27 5.92 1.70
N LYS A 78 0.17 6.35 2.88
CA LYS A 78 0.36 5.50 4.05
C LYS A 78 -0.85 5.49 4.97
N ILE A 79 -1.32 4.29 5.28
CA ILE A 79 -2.47 4.06 6.14
C ILE A 79 -2.01 3.37 7.43
N ALA A 80 -2.20 4.03 8.56
CA ALA A 80 -1.94 3.48 9.87
C ALA A 80 -3.08 2.55 10.31
N THR A 81 -2.76 1.33 10.74
CA THR A 81 -3.79 0.37 11.19
C THR A 81 -4.19 0.52 12.66
N ASN A 82 -3.58 1.45 13.40
CA ASN A 82 -3.92 1.74 14.79
C ASN A 82 -3.67 3.21 15.13
N THR A 83 -4.52 3.78 15.99
CA THR A 83 -4.54 5.21 16.32
C THR A 83 -3.31 5.65 17.11
N GLU A 84 -2.83 4.83 18.05
CA GLU A 84 -1.64 5.15 18.85
C GLU A 84 -0.39 5.38 17.97
N MET A 85 -0.17 4.51 16.98
CA MET A 85 0.93 4.68 16.03
C MET A 85 0.70 5.88 15.12
N TYR A 86 -0.53 6.08 14.63
CA TYR A 86 -0.87 7.24 13.82
C TYR A 86 -0.54 8.55 14.54
N GLU A 87 -0.90 8.69 15.82
CA GLU A 87 -0.63 9.91 16.59
C GLU A 87 0.87 10.18 16.73
N ARG A 88 1.66 9.14 16.99
CA ARG A 88 3.14 9.21 17.12
C ARG A 88 3.84 9.50 15.80
N MET A 89 3.27 9.09 14.67
CA MET A 89 3.85 9.20 13.34
C MET A 89 2.95 10.03 12.41
N SER A 90 2.24 11.00 12.96
CA SER A 90 1.24 11.77 12.22
C SER A 90 1.84 12.63 11.11
N GLU A 91 3.14 12.93 11.16
CA GLU A 91 3.86 13.59 10.07
C GLU A 91 4.12 12.65 8.88
N ASP A 92 4.04 11.33 9.09
CA ASP A 92 4.36 10.31 8.10
C ASP A 92 3.15 9.49 7.62
N MET A 93 2.08 9.40 8.42
CA MET A 93 0.88 8.63 8.10
C MET A 93 -0.23 9.50 7.51
N ASP A 94 -0.70 9.20 6.31
CA ASP A 94 -1.73 9.98 5.63
C ASP A 94 -3.13 9.75 6.22
N VAL A 95 -3.46 8.50 6.60
CA VAL A 95 -4.79 8.11 7.11
C VAL A 95 -4.70 7.28 8.38
N ASN A 96 -5.61 7.52 9.33
CA ASN A 96 -5.78 6.71 10.54
C ASN A 96 -6.93 5.68 10.40
N ALA A 97 -6.66 4.48 9.89
CA ALA A 97 -7.65 3.41 9.89
C ALA A 97 -7.93 2.83 11.30
N GLY A 98 -7.05 3.09 12.28
CA GLY A 98 -7.28 2.75 13.68
C GLY A 98 -8.52 3.42 14.29
N ALA A 99 -8.95 4.55 13.71
CA ALA A 99 -10.16 5.26 14.12
C ALA A 99 -11.44 4.43 13.99
N MET A 100 -11.44 3.39 13.13
CA MET A 100 -12.55 2.44 13.07
C MET A 100 -12.76 1.72 14.40
N LEU A 101 -11.67 1.39 15.10
CA LEU A 101 -11.71 0.72 16.40
C LEU A 101 -11.79 1.70 17.56
N SER A 102 -11.04 2.81 17.52
CA SER A 102 -10.96 3.76 18.64
C SER A 102 -12.10 4.78 18.69
N HIS A 103 -12.69 5.12 17.53
CA HIS A 103 -13.70 6.17 17.40
C HIS A 103 -14.99 5.68 16.74
N GLY A 104 -15.10 4.38 16.43
CA GLY A 104 -16.30 3.77 15.86
C GLY A 104 -16.62 4.21 14.44
N ILE A 105 -15.63 4.69 13.68
CA ILE A 105 -15.81 5.01 12.25
C ILE A 105 -16.18 3.72 11.50
N SER A 106 -17.20 3.77 10.65
CA SER A 106 -17.60 2.61 9.86
C SER A 106 -16.56 2.30 8.77
N LEU A 107 -16.53 1.05 8.31
CA LEU A 107 -15.68 0.64 7.20
C LEU A 107 -15.98 1.45 5.93
N ASP A 108 -17.25 1.73 5.65
CA ASP A 108 -17.66 2.53 4.48
C ASP A 108 -17.16 3.97 4.56
N ALA A 109 -17.23 4.59 5.75
CA ALA A 109 -16.75 5.95 5.95
C ALA A 109 -15.22 6.02 5.81
N MET A 110 -14.49 5.07 6.39
CA MET A 110 -13.04 4.97 6.25
C MET A 110 -12.62 4.69 4.79
N GLY A 111 -13.35 3.80 4.11
CA GLY A 111 -13.14 3.52 2.68
C GLY A 111 -13.36 4.76 1.82
N ARG A 112 -14.38 5.57 2.15
CA ARG A 112 -14.65 6.84 1.46
C ARG A 112 -13.54 7.87 1.68
N GLU A 113 -13.06 8.01 2.91
CA GLU A 113 -11.93 8.89 3.24
C GLU A 113 -10.67 8.54 2.44
N ILE A 114 -10.31 7.24 2.42
CA ILE A 114 -9.17 6.73 1.65
C ILE A 114 -9.35 7.00 0.15
N TYR A 115 -10.55 6.75 -0.38
CA TYR A 115 -10.85 6.98 -1.80
C TYR A 115 -10.78 8.45 -2.18
N ASP A 116 -11.34 9.35 -1.37
CA ASP A 116 -11.30 10.78 -1.63
C ASP A 116 -9.86 11.33 -1.55
N LEU A 117 -9.04 10.84 -0.61
CA LEU A 117 -7.61 11.15 -0.59
C LEU A 117 -6.89 10.60 -1.82
N PHE A 118 -7.17 9.35 -2.22
CA PHE A 118 -6.58 8.74 -3.42
C PHE A 118 -6.83 9.59 -4.67
N LEU A 119 -8.03 10.14 -4.83
CA LEU A 119 -8.35 11.05 -5.94
C LEU A 119 -7.59 12.38 -5.86
N ARG A 120 -7.42 12.96 -4.67
CA ARG A 120 -6.65 14.20 -4.51
C ARG A 120 -5.18 14.01 -4.83
N VAL A 121 -4.57 12.92 -4.36
CA VAL A 121 -3.17 12.59 -4.66
C VAL A 121 -2.99 12.27 -6.14
N ALA A 122 -3.93 11.53 -6.74
CA ALA A 122 -3.98 11.35 -8.19
C ALA A 122 -4.03 12.66 -8.98
N SER A 123 -4.60 13.71 -8.37
CA SER A 123 -4.76 15.05 -8.95
C SER A 123 -3.62 16.01 -8.62
N GLY A 124 -2.57 15.56 -7.92
CA GLY A 124 -1.36 16.33 -7.64
C GLY A 124 -1.20 16.85 -6.21
N GLU A 125 -2.09 16.48 -5.27
CA GLU A 125 -1.81 16.67 -3.84
C GLU A 125 -0.64 15.74 -3.44
N GLN A 126 0.37 16.27 -2.75
CA GLN A 126 1.49 15.44 -2.29
C GLN A 126 1.07 14.57 -1.11
N SER A 127 1.45 13.30 -1.12
CA SER A 127 1.37 12.48 0.10
C SER A 127 2.40 12.93 1.14
N LYS A 128 2.22 12.55 2.40
CA LYS A 128 3.18 12.88 3.46
C LYS A 128 4.58 12.33 3.18
N SER A 129 4.68 11.17 2.54
CA SER A 129 5.98 10.61 2.14
C SER A 129 6.68 11.47 1.08
N GLU A 130 5.93 12.02 0.13
CA GLU A 130 6.47 12.90 -0.91
C GLU A 130 6.89 14.25 -0.32
N ALA A 131 6.07 14.83 0.56
CA ALA A 131 6.37 16.10 1.24
C ALA A 131 7.65 16.03 2.09
N GLN A 132 7.96 14.85 2.64
CA GLN A 132 9.20 14.59 3.37
C GLN A 132 10.39 14.20 2.47
N GLY A 133 10.17 14.03 1.16
CA GLY A 133 11.20 13.61 0.21
C GLY A 133 11.64 12.15 0.32
N LEU A 134 10.81 11.27 0.92
CA LEU A 134 11.11 9.85 1.08
C LEU A 134 11.00 9.09 -0.26
N GLY A 135 11.76 7.99 -0.39
CA GLY A 135 11.67 7.07 -1.53
C GLY A 135 12.88 6.99 -2.45
N ASP A 136 14.01 7.65 -2.12
CA ASP A 136 15.25 7.57 -2.90
C ASP A 136 15.85 6.16 -3.01
N TYR A 137 15.65 5.34 -1.97
CA TYR A 137 16.27 4.01 -1.85
C TYR A 137 15.24 2.87 -1.89
N GLU A 138 14.01 3.17 -2.26
CA GLU A 138 12.86 2.24 -2.13
C GLU A 138 12.48 1.57 -3.47
N PHE A 139 13.16 1.92 -4.56
CA PHE A 139 13.05 1.21 -5.84
C PHE A 139 14.10 0.09 -5.91
N VAL A 140 13.70 -1.10 -5.48
CA VAL A 140 14.59 -2.26 -5.29
C VAL A 140 14.09 -3.44 -6.14
N PRO A 141 14.67 -3.69 -7.34
CA PRO A 141 14.25 -4.83 -8.16
C PRO A 141 14.43 -6.17 -7.45
N TRP A 142 13.47 -7.07 -7.61
CA TRP A 142 13.55 -8.41 -7.03
C TRP A 142 14.76 -9.19 -7.56
N GLN A 143 15.71 -9.48 -6.67
CA GLN A 143 16.84 -10.36 -6.96
C GLN A 143 16.42 -11.83 -6.79
N ILE A 144 16.43 -12.58 -7.89
CA ILE A 144 16.11 -14.01 -7.91
C ILE A 144 17.43 -14.80 -7.95
N GLY A 145 17.69 -15.60 -6.92
CA GLY A 145 18.89 -16.43 -6.81
C GLY A 145 19.71 -16.11 -5.56
N ALA A 146 20.89 -16.74 -5.45
CA ALA A 146 21.82 -16.46 -4.37
C ALA A 146 22.57 -15.15 -4.65
N THR A 147 22.52 -14.22 -3.70
CA THR A 147 23.37 -13.03 -3.66
C THR A 147 24.67 -13.35 -2.91
N MET A 148 25.82 -12.93 -3.44
CA MET A 148 27.12 -12.98 -2.73
C MET A 148 27.29 -11.77 -1.82
#